data_AF-A0A1Y4HHS2-F1
#
_entry.id   AF-A0A1Y4HHS2-F1
#
_cell.length_a   1.000
_cell.length_b   1.000
_cell.length_c   1.000
_cell.angle_alpha   90.00
_cell.angle_beta   90.00
_cell.angle_gamma   90.00
#
_symmetry.space_group_name_H-M   'P 1'
#
loop_
_entity.id
_entity.type
_entity.pdbx_description
1 polymer ?
#
loop_
_entity_poly.entity_id
_entity_poly.type
_entity_poly.pdbx_seq_one_letter_code
_entity_poly.pdbx_strand_id
1 'polypeptide(L)'
;MTRYASHFVYVPGRGFLKRHGVELAGGKAVRVFALEEGETAHTQWLPGVLEIEEDQRVFHCDPFDFIAMRPVSGTQRKQLR
;
A
#
# COMPACT_ATOMS: atom_id res chain seq x y z
N MET A 1 10.93 -10.17 -6.29
CA MET A 1 10.38 -8.86 -5.86
C MET A 1 8.95 -8.77 -6.35
N THR A 2 8.03 -8.29 -5.53
CA THR A 2 6.60 -8.22 -5.85
C THR A 2 6.14 -6.78 -5.74
N ARG A 3 5.34 -6.30 -6.70
CA ARG A 3 4.82 -4.93 -6.70
C ARG A 3 3.34 -4.93 -6.41
N TYR A 4 2.94 -4.11 -5.45
CA TYR A 4 1.55 -3.87 -5.12
C TYR A 4 1.21 -2.40 -5.30
N ALA A 5 -0.02 -2.12 -5.67
CA ALA A 5 -0.57 -0.77 -5.68
C ALA A 5 -1.98 -0.77 -5.12
N SER A 6 -2.39 0.36 -4.57
CA SER A 6 -3.72 0.54 -4.00
C SER A 6 -4.18 1.98 -4.14
N HIS A 7 -5.38 2.31 -3.67
CA HIS A 7 -5.92 3.67 -3.74
C HIS A 7 -4.99 4.67 -3.06
N PHE A 8 -4.42 4.27 -1.92
CA PHE A 8 -3.40 5.00 -1.20
C PHE A 8 -2.31 4.07 -0.65
N VAL A 9 -1.11 4.63 -0.49
CA VAL A 9 -0.02 4.05 0.30
C VAL A 9 0.22 4.97 1.50
N TYR A 10 0.06 4.48 2.72
CA TYR A 10 0.45 5.21 3.93
C TYR A 10 1.93 4.96 4.24
N VAL A 11 2.68 6.05 4.38
CA VAL A 11 4.11 6.03 4.72
C VAL A 11 4.35 6.79 6.04
N PRO A 12 5.00 6.19 7.04
CA PRO A 12 5.31 6.86 8.30
C PRO A 12 6.08 8.17 8.06
N GLY A 13 5.67 9.25 8.73
CA GLY A 13 6.26 10.59 8.57
C GLY A 13 5.90 11.33 7.27
N ARG A 14 5.28 10.66 6.28
CA ARG A 14 4.80 11.27 5.03
C ARG A 14 3.28 11.31 4.88
N GLY A 15 2.57 10.38 5.53
CA GLY A 15 1.12 10.25 5.42
C GLY A 15 0.68 9.45 4.19
N PHE A 16 -0.53 9.72 3.69
CA PHE A 16 -1.13 8.99 2.58
C PHE A 16 -0.70 9.53 1.22
N LEU A 17 -0.14 8.66 0.40
CA LEU A 17 0.29 8.95 -0.98
C LEU A 17 -0.73 8.36 -1.95
N LYS A 18 -1.36 9.22 -2.76
CA LYS A 18 -2.26 8.81 -3.85
C LYS A 18 -1.46 8.42 -5.08
N ARG A 19 -1.94 7.47 -5.88
CA ARG A 19 -1.27 7.01 -7.13
C ARG A 19 0.17 6.53 -6.90
N HIS A 20 0.40 5.79 -5.81
CA HIS A 20 1.69 5.18 -5.53
C HIS A 20 1.55 3.66 -5.41
N GLY A 21 2.63 2.95 -5.73
CA GLY A 21 2.81 1.53 -5.47
C GLY A 21 3.97 1.29 -4.51
N VAL A 22 4.07 0.06 -4.01
CA VAL A 22 5.16 -0.41 -3.17
C VAL A 22 5.75 -1.68 -3.79
N GLU A 23 7.06 -1.70 -3.89
CA GLU A 23 7.83 -2.89 -4.24
C GLU A 23 8.32 -3.57 -2.97
N LEU A 24 8.11 -4.88 -2.88
CA LEU A 24 8.45 -5.72 -1.73
C LEU A 24 9.58 -6.69 -2.06
N ALA A 25 10.44 -6.90 -1.08
CA ALA A 25 11.36 -8.03 -1.01
C ALA A 25 11.29 -8.66 0.39
N GLY A 26 10.87 -9.93 0.46
CA GLY A 26 10.75 -10.65 1.74
C GLY A 26 9.75 -10.01 2.71
N GLY A 27 8.62 -9.51 2.21
CA GLY A 27 7.60 -8.82 3.02
C GLY A 27 7.96 -7.43 3.52
N LYS A 28 9.10 -6.86 3.08
CA LYS A 28 9.52 -5.50 3.39
C LYS A 28 9.48 -4.59 2.17
N ALA A 29 9.02 -3.37 2.35
CA ALA A 29 9.11 -2.32 1.35
C ALA A 29 10.57 -2.01 1.04
N VAL A 30 10.94 -2.13 -0.23
CA VAL A 30 12.25 -1.73 -0.75
C VAL A 30 12.17 -0.46 -1.59
N ARG A 31 10.98 -0.15 -2.13
CA ARG A 31 10.74 1.07 -2.91
C ARG A 31 9.26 1.47 -2.85
N VAL A 32 9.01 2.76 -2.67
CA VAL A 32 7.70 3.38 -2.94
C VAL A 32 7.84 4.18 -4.23
N PHE A 33 6.92 4.02 -5.17
CA PHE A 33 7.02 4.63 -6.50
C PHE A 33 5.70 5.22 -6.97
N ALA A 34 5.77 6.29 -7.76
CA ALA A 34 4.59 6.88 -8.39
C ALA A 34 4.11 5.98 -9.54
N LEU A 35 2.79 5.85 -9.69
CA LEU A 35 2.18 5.10 -10.78
C LEU A 35 2.07 5.99 -12.02
N GLU A 36 3.09 5.91 -12.87
CA GLU A 36 3.12 6.51 -14.21
C GLU A 36 2.51 5.57 -15.25
N GLU A 37 2.10 6.12 -16.39
CA GLU A 37 1.61 5.34 -17.54
C GLU A 37 2.72 4.42 -18.04
N GLY A 38 2.47 3.09 -18.00
CA GLY A 38 3.41 2.07 -18.49
C GLY A 38 4.16 1.27 -17.42
N GLU A 39 4.29 1.76 -16.19
CA GLU A 39 4.99 1.04 -15.09
C GLU A 39 4.11 0.03 -14.32
N THR A 40 2.88 -0.21 -14.79
CA THR A 40 1.87 -1.02 -14.07
C THR A 40 1.75 -2.46 -14.57
N ALA A 41 2.41 -2.83 -15.67
CA ALA A 41 2.27 -4.15 -16.31
C ALA A 41 2.59 -5.35 -15.39
N HIS A 42 3.35 -5.13 -14.32
CA HIS A 42 3.73 -6.15 -13.33
C HIS A 42 3.39 -5.73 -11.89
N THR A 43 2.38 -4.88 -11.71
CA THR A 43 1.95 -4.38 -10.39
C THR A 43 0.56 -4.90 -10.07
N GLN A 44 0.44 -5.63 -8.95
CA GLN A 44 -0.85 -6.14 -8.49
C GLN A 44 -1.66 -5.03 -7.81
N TRP A 45 -2.84 -4.74 -8.34
CA TRP A 45 -3.77 -3.79 -7.72
C TRP A 45 -4.56 -4.46 -6.58
N LEU A 46 -4.63 -3.80 -5.43
CA LEU A 46 -5.43 -4.20 -4.27
C LEU A 46 -6.38 -3.06 -3.87
N PRO A 47 -7.62 -3.35 -3.45
CA PRO A 47 -8.50 -2.34 -2.87
C PRO A 47 -7.95 -1.84 -1.52
N GLY A 48 -8.56 -0.81 -0.94
CA GLY A 48 -8.15 -0.31 0.38
C GLY A 48 -6.87 0.54 0.38
N VAL A 49 -5.99 0.28 1.34
CA VAL A 49 -4.73 1.01 1.58
C VAL A 49 -3.57 0.02 1.79
N LEU A 50 -2.39 0.38 1.28
CA LEU A 50 -1.13 -0.26 1.70
C LEU A 50 -0.49 0.59 2.80
N GLU A 51 -0.28 0.00 3.97
CA GLU A 51 0.33 0.65 5.13
C GLU A 51 1.75 0.15 5.31
N ILE A 52 2.73 1.06 5.35
CA ILE A 52 4.13 0.74 5.65
C ILE A 52 4.38 1.04 7.13
N GLU A 53 4.96 0.09 7.88
CA GLU A 53 5.44 0.33 9.24
C GLU A 53 6.90 0.83 9.24
N GLU A 54 7.38 1.37 10.36
CA GLU A 54 8.75 1.91 10.48
C GLU A 54 9.84 0.87 10.17
N ASP A 55 9.57 -0.41 10.44
CA ASP A 55 10.47 -1.53 10.11
C ASP A 55 10.33 -2.06 8.67
N GLN A 56 9.62 -1.29 7.83
CA GLN A 56 9.34 -1.53 6.41
C GLN A 56 8.37 -2.67 6.12
N ARG A 57 7.73 -3.30 7.12
CA ARG A 57 6.65 -4.26 6.82
C ARG A 57 5.48 -3.57 6.15
N VAL A 58 4.91 -4.23 5.14
CA VAL A 58 3.76 -3.71 4.40
C VAL A 58 2.52 -4.50 4.76
N PHE A 59 1.45 -3.79 5.11
CA PHE A 59 0.15 -4.36 5.41
C PHE A 59 -0.87 -3.88 4.39
N HIS A 60 -1.74 -4.78 3.97
CA HIS A 60 -2.94 -4.46 3.21
C HIS A 60 -4.11 -4.30 4.18
N CYS A 61 -4.75 -3.13 4.13
CA CYS A 61 -5.88 -2.75 4.96
C CYS A 61 -7.13 -2.56 4.11
N ASP A 62 -8.13 -3.44 4.25
CA ASP A 62 -9.37 -3.42 3.49
C ASP A 62 -10.53 -4.09 4.26
N PRO A 63 -11.78 -3.55 4.23
CA PRO A 63 -12.19 -2.29 3.62
C PRO A 63 -11.63 -1.04 4.31
N PHE A 64 -11.68 0.13 3.67
CA PHE A 64 -11.18 1.40 4.22
C PHE A 64 -12.10 2.58 3.85
N ASP A 65 -12.34 3.50 4.79
CA ASP A 65 -13.11 4.72 4.53
C ASP A 65 -12.16 5.82 4.01
N PHE A 66 -12.26 6.10 2.71
CA PHE A 66 -11.43 7.10 2.03
C PHE A 66 -11.88 8.55 2.27
N ILE A 67 -13.08 8.78 2.82
CA ILE A 67 -13.55 10.13 3.16
C ILE A 67 -13.01 10.50 4.54
N ALA A 68 -13.19 9.62 5.52
CA ALA A 68 -12.70 9.84 6.88
C ALA A 68 -11.22 9.45 7.07
N MET A 69 -10.59 8.88 6.04
CA MET A 69 -9.20 8.41 6.03
C MET A 69 -8.87 7.46 7.19
N ARG A 70 -9.74 6.47 7.44
CA ARG A 70 -9.59 5.53 8.55
C ARG A 70 -10.14 4.12 8.25
N PRO A 71 -9.68 3.09 8.98
CA PRO A 71 -10.32 1.78 8.99
C PRO A 71 -11.79 1.87 9.44
N VAL A 72 -12.60 0.92 8.99
CA VAL A 72 -14.01 0.76 9.36
C VAL A 72 -14.21 -0.53 10.14
N SER A 73 -15.42 -0.72 10.67
CA SER A 73 -15.79 -2.02 11.25
C SER A 73 -15.62 -3.12 10.20
N GLY A 74 -14.86 -4.15 10.55
CA GLY A 74 -14.54 -5.26 9.65
C GLY A 74 -13.27 -5.12 8.82
N THR A 75 -12.54 -3.99 8.88
CA THR A 75 -11.23 -3.85 8.22
C THR A 75 -10.29 -4.97 8.64
N GLN A 76 -9.82 -5.74 7.66
CA GLN A 76 -8.76 -6.70 7.82
C GLN A 76 -7.43 -6.01 7.58
N ARG A 77 -6.43 -6.33 8.40
CA ARG A 77 -5.05 -5.88 8.24
C ARG A 77 -4.15 -7.11 8.04
N LYS A 78 -3.63 -7.29 6.83
CA LYS A 78 -2.86 -8.47 6.44
C LYS A 78 -1.46 -8.09 5.99
N GLN A 79 -0.43 -8.70 6.56
CA GLN A 79 0.94 -8.50 6.10
C GLN A 79 1.15 -9.12 4.70
N LEU A 80 1.73 -8.34 3.78
CA LEU A 80 2.11 -8.79 2.45
C LEU A 80 3.54 -9.40 2.47
N ARG A 81 3.85 -10.27 1.50
CA ARG A 81 5.12 -11.00 1.40
C ARG A 81 5.81 -10.79 0.06
#